data_AF-A0A2A2ED98-F1
#
_entry.id   AF-A0A2A2ED98-F1
#
_cell.length_a   1.000
_cell.length_b   1.000
_cell.length_c   1.000
_cell.angle_alpha   90.00
_cell.angle_beta   90.00
_cell.angle_gamma   90.00
#
_symmetry.space_group_name_H-M   'P 1'
#
loop_
_entity.id
_entity.type
_entity.pdbx_description
1 polymer ?
#
loop_
_entity_poly.entity_id
_entity_poly.type
_entity_poly.pdbx_seq_one_letter_code
_entity_poly.pdbx_strand_id
1 'polypeptide(L)'
;MARLYRSSYSRRCGKRRYPTRDDALLALASCKGSANDRREECRAYPCPRCSGWHLTSIANAEGLAHRHADLCHIGHTAQKVGLRVCAPMRWDAKERSLFVSATLHALDGSGLPVSAWEEPWLWRALRNRVEQMERFVYDGVFRHVRPLAQTMARARRLNADDWATPRQTLPLARGFGEECNAWDSPARLWIVAAASV
;
A
#
# COMPACT_ATOMS: atom_id res chain seq x y z
N MET A 1 15.10 -37.05 10.83
CA MET A 1 15.16 -35.59 11.09
C MET A 1 13.77 -35.09 11.44
N ALA A 2 13.59 -34.51 12.62
CA ALA A 2 12.33 -33.85 12.98
C ALA A 2 12.11 -32.66 12.03
N ARG A 3 10.89 -32.52 11.49
CA ARG A 3 10.54 -31.30 10.73
C ARG A 3 10.52 -30.13 11.70
N LEU A 4 11.26 -29.08 11.37
CA LEU A 4 11.32 -27.82 12.14
C LEU A 4 9.98 -27.06 12.14
N TYR A 5 9.01 -27.47 11.32
CA TYR A 5 7.72 -26.81 11.14
C TYR A 5 6.60 -27.80 10.84
N ARG A 6 5.36 -27.42 11.15
CA ARG A 6 4.16 -28.19 10.81
C ARG A 6 3.64 -27.80 9.44
N SER A 7 3.32 -28.79 8.62
CA SER A 7 2.68 -28.57 7.32
C SER A 7 1.69 -29.69 7.01
N SER A 8 0.60 -29.35 6.34
CA SER A 8 -0.38 -30.29 5.80
C SER A 8 -0.78 -29.90 4.38
N TYR A 9 -1.44 -30.79 3.65
CA TYR A 9 -2.03 -30.41 2.36
C TYR A 9 -3.47 -29.93 2.58
N SER A 10 -3.83 -28.76 2.02
CA SER A 10 -5.21 -28.29 2.12
C SER A 10 -6.00 -28.66 0.87
N ARG A 11 -7.03 -29.51 1.06
CA ARG A 11 -8.00 -29.83 -0.01
C ARG A 11 -8.86 -28.63 -0.43
N ARG A 12 -8.96 -27.56 0.38
CA ARG A 12 -9.75 -26.35 0.07
C ARG A 12 -9.10 -25.43 -0.95
N CYS A 13 -7.76 -25.45 -1.05
CA CYS A 13 -7.02 -24.58 -1.96
C CYS A 13 -5.97 -25.31 -2.81
N GLY A 14 -5.78 -26.62 -2.61
CA GLY A 14 -4.83 -27.44 -3.36
C GLY A 14 -3.35 -27.12 -3.06
N LYS A 15 -3.06 -26.43 -1.96
CA LYS A 15 -1.70 -25.97 -1.61
C LYS A 15 -1.22 -26.56 -0.28
N ARG A 16 0.10 -26.62 -0.11
CA ARG A 16 0.74 -26.96 1.17
C ARG A 16 0.47 -25.86 2.19
N ARG A 17 -0.28 -26.18 3.24
CA ARG A 17 -0.73 -25.33 4.34
C ARG A 17 0.19 -25.47 5.54
N TYR A 18 0.57 -24.34 6.11
CA TYR A 18 1.24 -24.23 7.40
C TYR A 18 0.20 -23.72 8.41
N PRO A 19 0.01 -24.35 9.58
CA PRO A 19 -1.03 -23.95 10.52
C PRO A 19 -0.82 -22.52 11.04
N THR A 20 0.43 -22.11 11.25
CA THR A 20 0.80 -20.81 11.80
C THR A 20 1.76 -20.05 10.89
N ARG A 21 1.93 -18.75 11.17
CA ARG A 21 2.90 -17.90 10.48
C ARG A 21 4.32 -18.41 10.69
N ASP A 22 4.65 -18.80 11.92
CA ASP A 22 6.00 -19.24 12.28
C ASP A 22 6.34 -20.57 11.61
N ASP A 23 5.38 -21.50 11.54
CA ASP A 23 5.52 -22.73 10.76
C ASP A 23 5.85 -22.43 9.28
N ALA A 24 5.24 -21.39 8.69
CA ALA A 24 5.52 -20.99 7.32
C ALA A 24 6.88 -20.30 7.17
N LEU A 25 7.29 -19.45 8.12
CA LEU A 25 8.60 -18.78 8.06
C LEU A 25 9.76 -19.77 8.26
N LEU A 26 9.60 -20.73 9.17
CA LEU A 26 10.57 -21.81 9.35
C LEU A 26 10.66 -22.69 8.10
N ALA A 27 9.53 -22.95 7.45
CA ALA A 27 9.52 -23.66 6.17
C ALA A 27 10.22 -22.86 5.06
N LEU A 28 9.97 -21.56 4.99
CA LEU A 28 10.60 -20.66 4.02
C LEU A 28 12.13 -20.61 4.20
N ALA A 29 12.60 -20.48 5.45
CA ALA A 29 14.03 -20.51 5.77
C ALA A 29 14.68 -21.87 5.47
N SER A 30 13.89 -22.94 5.43
CA SER A 30 14.34 -24.29 5.11
C SER A 30 14.31 -24.61 3.60
N CYS A 31 13.76 -23.72 2.75
CA CYS A 31 13.75 -23.91 1.30
C CYS A 31 15.17 -23.75 0.75
N LYS A 32 15.75 -24.83 0.21
CA LYS A 32 17.10 -24.86 -0.37
C LYS A 32 17.12 -24.59 -1.89
N GLY A 33 16.25 -23.71 -2.36
CA GLY A 33 16.04 -23.51 -3.80
C GLY A 33 15.14 -24.60 -4.42
N SER A 34 14.58 -24.27 -5.58
CA SER A 34 13.69 -25.15 -6.36
C SER A 34 14.52 -25.89 -7.41
N ALA A 35 14.17 -27.15 -7.71
CA ALA A 35 14.79 -27.91 -8.82
C ALA A 35 14.60 -27.25 -10.20
N ASN A 36 13.69 -26.28 -10.29
CA ASN A 36 13.59 -25.32 -11.38
C ASN A 36 14.23 -24.00 -10.92
N ASP A 37 15.38 -23.63 -11.50
CA ASP A 37 16.14 -22.37 -11.28
C ASP A 37 15.34 -21.07 -11.53
N ARG A 38 14.05 -21.19 -11.89
CA ARG A 38 13.17 -20.06 -12.21
C ARG A 38 12.15 -19.71 -11.13
N ARG A 39 11.98 -20.51 -10.07
CA ARG A 39 10.93 -20.30 -9.05
C ARG A 39 11.35 -20.75 -7.65
N GLU A 40 11.98 -19.87 -6.89
CA GLU A 40 12.27 -20.11 -5.48
C GLU A 40 11.22 -19.48 -4.57
N GLU A 41 10.69 -20.27 -3.64
CA GLU A 41 9.78 -19.78 -2.61
C GLU A 41 10.49 -18.72 -1.74
N CYS A 42 9.93 -17.52 -1.66
CA CYS A 42 10.59 -16.35 -1.07
C CYS A 42 9.73 -15.60 -0.04
N ARG A 43 8.50 -16.08 0.23
CA ARG A 43 7.60 -15.47 1.22
C ARG A 43 6.51 -16.42 1.75
N ALA A 44 6.01 -16.13 2.96
CA ALA A 44 4.77 -16.70 3.51
C ALA A 44 3.57 -15.73 3.46
N TYR A 45 2.35 -16.22 3.17
CA TYR A 45 1.11 -15.43 3.15
C TYR A 45 -0.10 -16.19 3.76
N PRO A 46 -1.07 -15.50 4.39
CA PRO A 46 -2.27 -16.14 4.93
C PRO A 46 -3.28 -16.46 3.81
N CYS A 47 -3.88 -17.64 3.87
CA CYS A 47 -4.83 -18.11 2.87
C CYS A 47 -6.28 -17.87 3.32
N PRO A 48 -7.07 -17.09 2.56
CA PRO A 48 -8.47 -16.85 2.90
C PRO A 48 -9.35 -18.10 2.76
N ARG A 49 -8.91 -19.12 1.98
CA ARG A 49 -9.69 -20.34 1.74
C ARG A 49 -9.48 -21.44 2.78
N CYS A 50 -8.28 -21.53 3.34
CA CYS A 50 -7.92 -22.63 4.25
C CYS A 50 -7.55 -22.20 5.66
N SER A 51 -7.61 -20.89 5.97
CA SER A 51 -7.29 -20.34 7.28
C SER A 51 -5.95 -20.84 7.80
N GLY A 52 -4.95 -20.87 6.92
CA GLY A 52 -3.57 -21.25 7.21
C GLY A 52 -2.63 -20.51 6.29
N TRP A 53 -1.33 -20.73 6.44
CA TRP A 53 -0.29 -20.01 5.72
C TRP A 53 0.23 -20.84 4.55
N HIS A 54 0.73 -20.18 3.51
CA HIS A 54 1.32 -20.80 2.32
C HIS A 54 2.62 -20.09 1.96
N LEU A 55 3.52 -20.81 1.28
CA LEU A 55 4.66 -20.19 0.65
C LEU A 55 4.30 -19.70 -0.77
N THR A 56 5.01 -18.68 -1.23
CA THR A 56 5.01 -18.29 -2.63
C THR A 56 6.41 -17.95 -3.12
N SER A 57 6.71 -18.37 -4.35
CA SER A 57 7.87 -17.96 -5.17
C SER A 57 7.74 -16.58 -5.81
N ILE A 58 6.69 -15.86 -5.44
CA ILE A 58 6.52 -14.46 -5.77
C ILE A 58 7.08 -13.68 -4.58
N ALA A 59 8.21 -12.99 -4.80
CA ALA A 59 8.81 -12.13 -3.79
C ALA A 59 7.74 -11.17 -3.27
N ASN A 60 7.95 -10.55 -2.11
CA ASN A 60 7.30 -9.26 -1.88
C ASN A 60 7.93 -8.22 -2.83
N ALA A 61 7.81 -8.46 -4.13
CA ALA A 61 7.51 -7.43 -5.06
C ALA A 61 6.07 -7.01 -4.70
N GLU A 62 5.82 -5.73 -4.49
CA GLU A 62 5.08 -5.11 -5.59
C GLU A 62 3.97 -6.00 -6.20
N GLY A 63 2.82 -6.21 -5.53
CA GLY A 63 1.61 -6.73 -6.20
C GLY A 63 1.08 -8.13 -5.85
N LEU A 64 0.86 -8.44 -4.57
CA LEU A 64 -0.35 -9.20 -4.23
C LEU A 64 -1.37 -8.20 -3.69
N ALA A 65 -2.07 -7.56 -4.63
CA ALA A 65 -3.20 -6.71 -4.33
C ALA A 65 -4.23 -7.53 -3.54
N HIS A 66 -4.53 -7.10 -2.32
CA HIS A 66 -5.81 -7.40 -1.70
C HIS A 66 -6.90 -7.14 -2.74
N ARG A 67 -7.97 -7.97 -2.75
CA ARG A 67 -9.08 -7.69 -3.67
C ARG A 67 -9.63 -6.32 -3.30
N HIS A 68 -10.20 -5.61 -4.27
CA HIS A 68 -10.79 -4.29 -4.01
C HIS A 68 -11.76 -4.30 -2.81
N ALA A 69 -12.58 -5.36 -2.67
CA ALA A 69 -13.47 -5.54 -1.53
C ALA A 69 -12.72 -5.61 -0.18
N ASP A 70 -11.58 -6.29 -0.13
CA ASP A 70 -10.75 -6.40 1.07
C ASP A 70 -10.09 -5.05 1.38
N LEU A 71 -9.62 -4.32 0.37
CA LEU A 71 -9.07 -2.97 0.54
C LEU A 71 -10.12 -1.96 1.02
N CYS A 72 -11.33 -2.01 0.48
CA CYS A 72 -12.44 -1.17 0.95
C CYS A 72 -12.81 -1.49 2.40
N HIS A 73 -12.63 -2.73 2.85
CA HIS A 73 -12.83 -3.09 4.25
C HIS A 73 -11.68 -2.60 5.14
N ILE A 74 -10.44 -2.89 4.78
CA ILE A 74 -9.23 -2.52 5.54
C ILE A 74 -9.05 -1.00 5.61
N GLY A 75 -9.30 -0.32 4.50
CA GLY A 75 -9.10 1.11 4.31
C GLY A 75 -10.39 1.90 4.18
N HIS A 76 -11.50 1.46 4.80
CA HIS A 76 -12.80 2.16 4.68
C HIS A 76 -12.72 3.65 5.04
N THR A 77 -12.01 3.98 6.13
CA THR A 77 -11.75 5.38 6.51
C THR A 77 -10.88 6.08 5.48
N ALA A 78 -9.78 5.44 5.06
CA ALA A 78 -8.87 5.95 4.05
C ALA A 78 -9.59 6.25 2.72
N GLN A 79 -10.53 5.40 2.30
CA GLN A 79 -11.36 5.60 1.11
C GLN A 79 -12.19 6.88 1.22
N LYS A 80 -12.83 7.11 2.37
CA LYS A 80 -13.60 8.35 2.63
C LYS A 80 -12.72 9.59 2.61
N VAL A 81 -11.52 9.49 3.21
CA VAL A 81 -10.52 10.58 3.20
C VAL A 81 -10.09 10.87 1.77
N GLY A 82 -9.71 9.84 1.00
CA GLY A 82 -9.31 9.97 -0.40
C GLY A 82 -10.40 10.62 -1.25
N LEU A 83 -11.65 10.15 -1.15
CA LEU A 83 -12.79 10.74 -1.87
C LEU A 83 -13.00 12.22 -1.50
N ARG A 84 -12.87 12.59 -0.21
CA ARG A 84 -12.99 13.99 0.24
C ARG A 84 -11.87 14.87 -0.29
N VAL A 85 -10.62 14.41 -0.19
CA VAL A 85 -9.44 15.14 -0.68
C VAL A 85 -9.47 15.32 -2.21
N CYS A 86 -10.05 14.35 -2.93
CA CYS A 86 -10.17 14.39 -4.38
C CYS A 86 -11.45 15.09 -4.86
N ALA A 87 -12.36 15.50 -3.98
CA ALA A 87 -13.60 16.19 -4.37
C ALA A 87 -13.38 17.43 -5.24
N PRO A 88 -12.34 18.26 -5.03
CA PRO A 88 -12.06 19.43 -5.88
C PRO A 88 -11.46 19.11 -7.25
N MET A 89 -11.11 17.85 -7.53
CA MET A 89 -10.53 17.48 -8.83
C MET A 89 -11.54 17.69 -9.96
N ARG A 90 -11.02 18.06 -11.13
CA ARG A 90 -11.81 18.26 -12.37
C ARG A 90 -12.48 16.98 -12.88
N TRP A 91 -12.01 15.82 -12.45
CA TRP A 91 -12.54 14.50 -12.78
C TRP A 91 -13.96 14.31 -12.28
N ASP A 92 -14.74 13.46 -12.95
CA ASP A 92 -16.09 13.11 -12.52
C ASP A 92 -16.10 12.17 -11.30
N ALA A 93 -17.29 11.82 -10.79
CA ALA A 93 -17.43 10.97 -9.61
C ALA A 93 -16.86 9.55 -9.82
N LYS A 94 -16.99 9.00 -11.03
CA LYS A 94 -16.50 7.65 -11.38
C LYS A 94 -14.99 7.65 -11.47
N GLU A 95 -14.41 8.63 -12.15
CA GLU A 95 -12.96 8.83 -12.28
C GLU A 95 -12.30 9.02 -10.91
N ARG A 96 -12.88 9.85 -10.03
CA ARG A 96 -12.39 9.99 -8.64
C ARG A 96 -12.45 8.66 -7.88
N SER A 97 -13.54 7.90 -8.01
CA SER A 97 -13.64 6.58 -7.37
C SER A 97 -12.59 5.60 -7.89
N LEU A 98 -12.31 5.61 -9.20
CA LEU A 98 -11.29 4.77 -9.80
C LEU A 98 -9.88 5.19 -9.37
N PHE A 99 -9.61 6.49 -9.24
CA PHE A 99 -8.36 7.00 -8.69
C PHE A 99 -8.14 6.53 -7.25
N VAL A 100 -9.15 6.66 -6.39
CA VAL A 100 -9.07 6.21 -5.00
C VAL A 100 -8.81 4.71 -4.94
N SER A 101 -9.50 3.93 -5.77
CA SER A 101 -9.27 2.49 -5.89
C SER A 101 -7.83 2.16 -6.31
N ALA A 102 -7.35 2.76 -7.40
CA ALA A 102 -5.98 2.56 -7.90
C ALA A 102 -4.94 2.97 -6.85
N THR A 103 -5.20 4.05 -6.12
CA THR A 103 -4.32 4.56 -5.06
C THR A 103 -4.29 3.62 -3.86
N LEU A 104 -5.43 3.08 -3.43
CA LEU A 104 -5.47 2.05 -2.37
C LEU A 104 -4.65 0.83 -2.77
N HIS A 105 -4.74 0.40 -4.02
CA HIS A 105 -3.91 -0.69 -4.53
C HIS A 105 -2.42 -0.34 -4.65
N ALA A 106 -2.07 0.93 -4.86
CA ALA A 106 -0.67 1.39 -4.87
C ALA A 106 -0.10 1.51 -3.45
N LEU A 107 -0.93 1.89 -2.48
CA LEU A 107 -0.61 1.90 -1.05
C LEU A 107 -0.49 0.48 -0.50
N ASP A 108 -1.31 -0.43 -0.99
CA ASP A 108 -1.21 -1.84 -0.69
C ASP A 108 0.14 -2.40 -1.17
N GLY A 109 0.90 -2.99 -0.24
CA GLY A 109 2.26 -3.44 -0.53
C GLY A 109 3.32 -2.34 -0.67
N SER A 110 2.99 -1.06 -0.46
CA SER A 110 3.98 0.03 -0.43
C SER A 110 4.93 -0.07 0.78
N GLY A 111 4.46 -0.66 1.87
CA GLY A 111 5.16 -0.70 3.17
C GLY A 111 4.74 0.42 4.13
N LEU A 112 3.83 1.32 3.74
CA LEU A 112 3.14 2.21 4.66
C LEU A 112 2.09 1.43 5.46
N PRO A 113 1.96 1.64 6.78
CA PRO A 113 0.90 1.01 7.56
C PRO A 113 -0.46 1.64 7.22
N VAL A 114 -1.52 0.86 7.44
CA VAL A 114 -2.91 1.27 7.14
C VAL A 114 -3.30 2.57 7.85
N SER A 115 -2.82 2.81 9.08
CA SER A 115 -3.09 4.08 9.78
C SER A 115 -2.58 5.31 9.03
N ALA A 116 -1.48 5.18 8.29
CA ALA A 116 -0.99 6.28 7.45
C ALA A 116 -1.92 6.56 6.27
N TRP A 117 -2.71 5.57 5.82
CA TRP A 117 -3.66 5.75 4.72
C TRP A 117 -4.83 6.64 5.11
N GLU A 118 -5.04 6.91 6.40
CA GLU A 118 -6.10 7.80 6.88
C GLU A 118 -5.67 9.27 6.89
N GLU A 119 -4.39 9.55 6.67
CA GLU A 119 -3.82 10.90 6.72
C GLU A 119 -4.22 11.73 5.49
N PRO A 120 -4.93 12.86 5.64
CA PRO A 120 -5.33 13.69 4.51
C PRO A 120 -4.16 14.20 3.66
N TRP A 121 -3.03 14.49 4.30
CA TRP A 121 -1.82 14.96 3.63
C TRP A 121 -1.15 13.91 2.74
N LEU A 122 -1.29 12.62 3.07
CA LEU A 122 -0.84 11.54 2.20
C LEU A 122 -1.63 11.58 0.88
N TRP A 123 -2.96 11.66 0.97
CA TRP A 123 -3.84 11.72 -0.19
C TRP A 123 -3.61 12.96 -1.05
N ARG A 124 -3.35 14.13 -0.43
CA ARG A 124 -3.01 15.36 -1.17
C ARG A 124 -1.72 15.20 -1.97
N ALA A 125 -0.68 14.65 -1.35
CA ALA A 125 0.59 14.40 -2.02
C ALA A 125 0.43 13.43 -3.21
N LEU A 126 -0.36 12.37 -3.05
CA LEU A 126 -0.63 11.41 -4.14
C LEU A 126 -1.51 12.01 -5.25
N ARG A 127 -2.54 12.79 -4.89
CA ARG A 127 -3.38 13.53 -5.83
C ARG A 127 -2.54 14.47 -6.69
N ASN A 128 -1.64 15.23 -6.07
CA ASN A 128 -0.82 16.21 -6.79
C ASN A 128 0.06 15.58 -7.89
N ARG A 129 0.38 14.27 -7.79
CA ARG A 129 1.12 13.53 -8.84
C ARG A 129 0.31 13.26 -10.10
N VAL A 130 -1.01 13.21 -9.98
CA VAL A 130 -1.92 12.88 -11.08
C VAL A 130 -2.81 14.04 -11.49
N GLU A 131 -2.83 15.13 -10.71
CA GLU A 131 -3.70 16.29 -10.94
C GLU A 131 -3.43 16.99 -12.27
N GLN A 132 -2.19 16.89 -12.79
CA GLN A 132 -1.82 17.42 -14.12
C GLN A 132 -2.20 16.47 -15.27
N MET A 133 -2.72 15.29 -15.01
CA MET A 133 -3.15 14.37 -16.06
C MET A 133 -4.43 14.90 -16.73
N GLU A 134 -4.34 15.23 -18.02
CA GLU A 134 -5.48 15.72 -18.81
C GLU A 134 -6.60 14.67 -18.95
N ARG A 135 -6.25 13.38 -18.89
CA ARG A 135 -7.19 12.25 -18.99
C ARG A 135 -6.88 11.18 -17.95
N PHE A 136 -7.95 10.64 -17.36
CA PHE A 136 -7.84 9.49 -16.47
C PHE A 136 -7.47 8.21 -17.25
N VAL A 137 -6.36 7.57 -16.87
CA VAL A 137 -5.95 6.25 -17.35
C VAL A 137 -5.56 5.43 -16.13
N TYR A 138 -6.27 4.34 -15.86
CA TYR A 138 -6.11 3.54 -14.64
C TYR A 138 -4.66 3.08 -14.42
N ASP A 139 -4.04 2.49 -15.44
CA ASP A 139 -2.63 2.06 -15.38
C ASP A 139 -1.66 3.25 -15.31
N GLY A 140 -2.06 4.39 -15.87
CA GLY A 140 -1.33 5.66 -15.75
C GLY A 140 -1.28 6.14 -14.30
N VAL A 141 -2.41 6.08 -13.59
CA VAL A 141 -2.47 6.43 -12.16
C VAL A 141 -1.52 5.57 -11.34
N PHE A 142 -1.51 4.25 -11.56
CA PHE A 142 -0.55 3.36 -10.88
C PHE A 142 0.89 3.77 -11.14
N ARG A 143 1.23 4.08 -12.39
CA ARG A 143 2.59 4.49 -12.78
C ARG A 143 3.04 5.76 -12.06
N HIS A 144 2.14 6.69 -11.77
CA HIS A 144 2.46 7.95 -11.09
C HIS A 144 2.42 7.86 -9.56
N VAL A 145 1.47 7.10 -9.01
CA VAL A 145 1.24 7.03 -7.55
C VAL A 145 2.20 6.03 -6.87
N ARG A 146 2.45 4.89 -7.50
CA ARG A 146 3.22 3.80 -6.89
C ARG A 146 4.67 4.18 -6.53
N PRO A 147 5.44 4.87 -7.40
CA PRO A 147 6.80 5.29 -7.04
C PRO A 147 6.80 6.24 -5.84
N LEU A 148 5.83 7.16 -5.77
CA LEU A 148 5.71 8.08 -4.63
C LEU A 148 5.39 7.32 -3.34
N ALA A 149 4.45 6.37 -3.36
CA ALA A 149 4.10 5.56 -2.20
C ALA A 149 5.31 4.75 -1.68
N GLN A 150 6.14 4.23 -2.58
CA GLN A 150 7.39 3.53 -2.23
C GLN A 150 8.42 4.49 -1.61
N THR A 151 8.60 5.68 -2.19
CA THR A 151 9.47 6.72 -1.62
C THR A 151 9.00 7.14 -0.23
N MET A 152 7.70 7.34 -0.03
CA MET A 152 7.10 7.63 1.28
C MET A 152 7.35 6.51 2.28
N ALA A 153 7.19 5.25 1.89
CA ALA A 153 7.46 4.11 2.77
C ALA A 153 8.93 4.06 3.20
N ARG A 154 9.86 4.40 2.30
CA ARG A 154 11.30 4.53 2.63
C ARG A 154 11.55 5.70 3.57
N ALA A 155 11.03 6.89 3.27
CA ALA A 155 11.17 8.08 4.10
C ALA A 155 10.59 7.87 5.52
N ARG A 156 9.44 7.20 5.62
CA ARG A 156 8.81 6.85 6.90
C ARG A 156 9.74 6.00 7.77
N ARG A 157 10.50 5.05 7.19
CA ARG A 157 11.44 4.23 7.97
C ARG A 157 12.54 5.06 8.62
N LEU A 158 12.88 6.20 8.03
CA LEU A 158 13.88 7.13 8.56
C LEU A 158 13.28 8.03 9.65
N ASN A 159 12.09 8.61 9.40
CA ASN A 159 11.48 9.62 10.28
C ASN A 159 10.00 9.32 10.55
N ALA A 160 9.65 8.19 11.16
CA ALA A 160 8.27 7.70 11.22
C ALA A 160 7.29 8.64 11.95
N ASP A 161 7.79 9.32 12.98
CA ASP A 161 6.96 9.99 13.98
C ASP A 161 7.04 11.53 13.96
N ASP A 162 7.89 12.11 13.10
CA ASP A 162 8.04 13.55 13.07
C ASP A 162 6.91 14.26 12.31
N TRP A 163 6.47 15.38 12.87
CA TRP A 163 5.44 16.24 12.30
C TRP A 163 6.07 17.44 11.58
N ALA A 164 5.52 17.76 10.42
CA ALA A 164 5.86 18.89 9.58
C ALA A 164 5.14 20.15 10.07
N THR A 165 5.86 21.26 10.05
CA THR A 165 5.28 22.59 10.25
C THR A 165 4.37 22.98 9.09
N PRO A 166 3.43 23.93 9.28
CA PRO A 166 2.64 24.49 8.20
C PRO A 166 3.48 24.95 6.99
N ARG A 167 4.61 25.60 7.25
CA ARG A 167 5.51 26.06 6.19
C ARG A 167 6.06 24.93 5.33
N GLN A 168 6.29 23.75 5.92
CA GLN A 168 6.75 22.57 5.21
C GLN A 168 5.62 21.87 4.44
N THR A 169 4.36 22.02 4.85
CA THR A 169 3.21 21.37 4.21
C THR A 169 2.56 22.23 3.12
N LEU A 170 2.72 23.56 3.16
CA LEU A 170 2.20 24.50 2.16
C LEU A 170 2.50 24.09 0.69
N PRO A 171 3.69 23.59 0.31
CA PRO A 171 3.95 23.17 -1.07
C PRO A 171 3.05 22.02 -1.58
N LEU A 172 2.39 21.30 -0.66
CA LEU A 172 1.42 20.25 -1.01
C LEU A 172 -0.01 20.78 -1.15
N ALA A 173 -0.29 21.99 -0.66
CA ALA A 173 -1.58 22.63 -0.81
C ALA A 173 -1.72 23.21 -2.22
N ARG A 174 -2.90 23.03 -2.85
CA ARG A 174 -3.17 23.50 -4.21
C ARG A 174 -4.22 24.61 -4.30
N GLY A 175 -4.83 24.96 -3.17
CA GLY A 175 -5.80 26.04 -3.13
C GLY A 175 -6.07 26.53 -1.72
N PHE A 176 -6.76 27.66 -1.62
CA PHE A 176 -6.95 28.42 -0.38
C PHE A 176 -7.43 27.58 0.81
N GLY A 177 -8.44 26.72 0.62
CA GLY A 177 -8.93 25.87 1.71
C GLY A 177 -7.88 24.88 2.23
N GLU A 178 -7.02 24.35 1.35
CA GLU A 178 -5.93 23.46 1.75
C GLU A 178 -4.78 24.20 2.41
N GLU A 179 -4.53 25.43 1.99
CA GLU A 179 -3.56 26.32 2.65
C GLU A 179 -4.00 26.61 4.08
N CYS A 180 -5.27 26.95 4.33
CA CYS A 180 -5.80 27.08 5.69
C CYS A 180 -5.63 25.78 6.50
N ASN A 181 -5.94 24.62 5.92
CA ASN A 181 -5.69 23.34 6.58
C ASN A 181 -4.21 23.07 6.86
N ALA A 182 -3.28 23.57 6.03
CA ALA A 182 -1.83 23.45 6.27
C ALA A 182 -1.41 24.20 7.53
N TRP A 183 -2.03 25.35 7.77
CA TRP A 183 -1.83 26.16 8.98
C TRP A 183 -2.39 25.48 10.23
N ASP A 184 -3.55 24.83 10.11
CA ASP A 184 -4.28 24.30 11.27
C ASP A 184 -3.95 22.82 11.58
N SER A 185 -3.40 22.06 10.62
CA SER A 185 -3.18 20.62 10.75
C SER A 185 -1.80 20.18 10.25
N PRO A 186 -0.92 19.67 11.13
CA PRO A 186 0.40 19.21 10.71
C PRO A 186 0.31 17.92 9.86
N ALA A 187 1.20 17.79 8.89
CA ALA A 187 1.43 16.52 8.17
C ALA A 187 2.61 15.79 8.79
N ARG A 188 2.90 14.56 8.37
CA ARG A 188 4.17 13.91 8.73
C ARG A 188 5.32 14.40 7.85
N LEU A 189 6.51 14.58 8.43
CA LEU A 189 7.70 15.02 7.67
C LEU A 189 8.05 14.07 6.52
N TRP A 190 7.85 12.76 6.70
CA TRP A 190 8.12 11.77 5.65
C TRP A 190 7.17 11.91 4.44
N ILE A 191 5.96 12.46 4.61
CA ILE A 191 5.05 12.78 3.50
C ILE A 191 5.64 13.92 2.68
N VAL A 192 6.02 15.01 3.36
CA VAL A 192 6.60 16.20 2.71
C VAL A 192 7.88 15.84 1.98
N ALA A 193 8.82 15.19 2.66
CA ALA A 193 10.10 14.83 2.10
C ALA A 193 9.97 13.99 0.82
N ALA A 194 9.11 12.96 0.84
CA ALA A 194 8.90 12.11 -0.32
C ALA A 194 8.15 12.80 -1.47
N ALA A 195 7.25 13.73 -1.15
CA ALA A 195 6.48 14.47 -2.14
C ALA A 195 7.30 15.56 -2.86
N SER A 196 8.40 16.00 -2.27
CA SER A 196 9.33 16.99 -2.85
C SER A 196 10.41 16.42 -3.77
N VAL A 197 10.54 15.09 -3.90
CA VAL A 197 11.50 14.40 -4.78
C VAL A 197 10.89 14.07 -6.14
#